data_AF-A0A9D6G8N7-F1
#
_entry.id   AF-A0A9D6G8N7-F1
#
_cell.length_a   1.000
_cell.length_b   1.000
_cell.length_c   1.000
_cell.angle_alpha   90.00
_cell.angle_beta   90.00
_cell.angle_gamma   90.00
#
_symmetry.space_group_name_H-M   'P 1'
#
loop_
_entity.id
_entity.type
_entity.pdbx_description
1 polymer ?
#
loop_
_entity_poly.entity_id
_entity_poly.type
_entity_poly.pdbx_seq_one_letter_code
_entity_poly.pdbx_strand_id
1 'polypeptide(L)' 'MVPGAGAPGAESGVTWTASALRRLERIPEFVRPMARGGIERFARERGLSEVDEAVLDEAKSFFGM' A
#
# COMPACT_ATOMS: atom_id res chain seq x y z
N MET A 1 -21.95 4.49 -3.82
CA MET A 1 -21.81 3.14 -3.24
C MET A 1 -20.51 2.53 -3.72
N VAL A 2 -19.43 2.67 -2.96
CA VAL A 2 -18.24 1.83 -3.18
C VAL A 2 -18.25 0.77 -2.07
N PRO A 3 -18.45 -0.52 -2.38
CA PRO A 3 -18.18 -1.56 -1.40
C PRO A 3 -16.66 -1.76 -1.39
N GLY A 4 -15.97 -0.99 -0.54
CA GLY A 4 -14.54 -1.15 -0.30
C GLY A 4 -14.31 -2.43 0.48
N ALA A 5 -14.16 -3.53 -0.24
CA ALA A 5 -13.95 -4.86 0.27
C ALA A 5 -12.76 -4.92 1.25
N GLY A 6 -13.06 -5.19 2.52
CA GLY A 6 -12.09 -5.77 3.44
C GLY A 6 -11.75 -7.18 2.96
N ALA A 7 -10.50 -7.41 2.58
CA ALA A 7 -9.97 -8.74 2.29
C ALA A 7 -8.92 -9.11 3.35
N PRO A 8 -8.91 -10.34 3.87
CA PRO A 8 -7.98 -10.78 4.90
C PRO A 8 -6.66 -11.21 4.24
N GLY A 9 -5.64 -10.37 4.38
CA GLY A 9 -4.27 -10.63 3.94
C GLY A 9 -3.29 -10.28 5.04
N ALA A 10 -3.50 -10.87 6.21
CA ALA A 10 -2.61 -10.72 7.36
C ALA A 10 -1.37 -11.58 7.16
N GLU A 11 -0.34 -11.03 6.55
CA GLU A 11 1.01 -11.58 6.65
C GLU A 11 1.97 -10.43 7.01
N SER A 12 2.04 -10.19 8.32
CA SER A 12 3.09 -9.47 9.05
C SER A 12 3.11 -7.93 8.98
N GLY A 13 2.01 -7.29 9.36
CA GLY A 13 2.05 -5.98 10.04
C GLY A 13 1.13 -4.88 9.51
N VAL A 14 0.77 -4.92 8.22
CA VAL A 14 -0.12 -3.92 7.61
C VAL A 14 -1.03 -4.59 6.58
N THR A 15 -2.34 -4.36 6.68
CA THR A 15 -3.36 -4.90 5.76
C THR A 15 -3.32 -4.14 4.44
N TRP A 16 -3.29 -4.80 3.30
CA TRP A 16 -3.34 -4.13 1.99
C TRP A 16 -4.73 -4.25 1.37
N THR A 17 -5.30 -3.14 0.89
CA THR A 17 -6.58 -3.18 0.19
C THR A 17 -6.42 -3.69 -1.25
N ALA A 18 -7.50 -4.21 -1.82
CA ALA A 18 -7.49 -4.64 -3.23
C ALA A 18 -7.17 -3.48 -4.19
N SER A 19 -7.61 -2.26 -3.87
CA SER A 19 -7.28 -1.05 -4.64
C SER A 19 -5.78 -0.72 -4.57
N ALA A 20 -5.19 -0.84 -3.38
CA ALA A 20 -3.75 -0.68 -3.17
C ALA A 20 -2.93 -1.69 -3.98
N LEU A 21 -3.28 -2.97 -3.90
CA LEU A 21 -2.62 -4.04 -4.67
C LEU A 21 -2.70 -3.79 -6.18
N ARG A 22 -3.87 -3.37 -6.69
CA ARG A 22 -4.06 -3.07 -8.11
C ARG A 22 -3.20 -1.89 -8.60
N ARG A 23 -2.85 -0.96 -7.71
CA ARG A 23 -1.87 0.10 -7.99
C ARG A 23 -0.44 -0.43 -7.96
N LEU A 24 -0.12 -1.26 -6.97
CA LEU A 24 1.18 -1.93 -6.84
C LEU A 24 1.50 -2.79 -8.08
N GLU A 25 0.50 -3.40 -8.70
CA GLU A 25 0.63 -4.14 -9.97
C GLU A 25 1.00 -3.25 -11.16
N ARG A 26 0.60 -1.96 -11.16
CA ARG A 26 1.01 -1.00 -12.20
C ARG A 26 2.46 -0.55 -12.05
N ILE A 27 3.06 -0.76 -10.89
CA ILE A 27 4.47 -0.46 -10.62
C ILE A 27 5.33 -1.61 -11.18
N PRO A 28 6.44 -1.30 -11.87
CA PRO A 28 7.39 -2.31 -12.34
C PRO A 28 7.84 -3.23 -11.21
N GLU A 29 8.01 -4.51 -11.51
CA GLU A 29 8.38 -5.55 -10.53
C GLU A 29 9.64 -5.23 -9.72
N PHE A 30 10.62 -4.54 -10.32
CA PHE A 30 11.87 -4.14 -9.69
C PHE A 30 11.67 -3.12 -8.56
N VAL A 31 10.69 -2.23 -8.72
CA VAL A 31 10.36 -1.18 -7.75
C VAL A 31 9.29 -1.67 -6.77
N ARG A 32 8.52 -2.70 -7.13
CA ARG A 32 7.46 -3.29 -6.32
C ARG A 32 7.87 -3.65 -4.88
N PRO A 33 8.99 -4.36 -4.61
CA PRO A 33 9.41 -4.65 -3.24
C PRO A 33 9.90 -3.39 -2.50
N MET A 34 10.55 -2.44 -3.18
CA MET A 34 10.98 -1.16 -2.58
C MET A 34 9.77 -0.31 -2.19
N ALA A 35 8.81 -0.16 -3.10
CA ALA A 35 7.56 0.56 -2.86
C ALA A 35 6.80 -0.08 -1.71
N ARG A 36 6.57 -1.40 -1.76
CA ARG A 36 5.85 -2.14 -0.70
C ARG A 36 6.49 -1.92 0.68
N GLY A 37 7.82 -2.07 0.80
CA GLY A 37 8.54 -1.84 2.06
C GLY A 37 8.49 -0.39 2.54
N GLY A 38 8.61 0.58 1.62
CA GLY A 38 8.46 2.00 1.93
C GLY A 38 7.07 2.36 2.43
N ILE A 39 6.04 1.81 1.79
CA ILE A 39 4.63 2.01 2.14
C ILE A 39 4.28 1.34 3.47
N GLU A 40 4.71 0.11 3.72
CA GLU A 40 4.51 -0.57 5.01
C GLU A 40 5.16 0.21 6.15
N ARG A 41 6.36 0.74 5.93
CA ARG A 41 7.05 1.58 6.92
C ARG A 41 6.32 2.90 7.14
N PHE A 42 5.89 3.56 6.07
CA PHE A 42 5.13 4.81 6.13
C PHE A 42 3.80 4.63 6.89
N ALA A 43 3.05 3.57 6.56
CA ALA A 43 1.82 3.22 7.25
C ALA A 43 2.08 3.00 8.74
N ARG A 44 3.09 2.19 9.08
CA ARG A 44 3.47 1.93 10.46
C ARG A 44 3.90 3.19 11.23
N GLU A 45 4.65 4.10 10.62
CA GLU A 45 5.05 5.36 11.26
C GLU A 45 3.87 6.32 11.48
N ARG A 46 2.86 6.28 10.61
CA ARG A 46 1.60 7.03 10.81
C ARG A 46 0.61 6.32 11.75
N GLY A 47 0.92 5.12 12.23
CA GLY A 47 -0.01 4.31 13.01
C GLY A 47 -1.17 3.72 12.19
N LEU A 48 -1.01 3.67 10.88
CA LEU A 48 -1.94 3.05 9.95
C LEU A 48 -1.65 1.55 9.89
N SER A 49 -2.64 0.74 10.22
CA SER A 49 -2.59 -0.72 10.09
C SER A 49 -3.16 -1.20 8.75
N GLU A 50 -3.57 -0.28 7.89
CA GLU A 50 -4.11 -0.56 6.56
C GLU A 50 -3.46 0.36 5.51
N VAL A 51 -3.02 -0.23 4.40
CA VAL A 51 -2.53 0.43 3.20
C VAL A 51 -3.65 0.45 2.18
N ASP A 52 -4.22 1.63 2.00
CA ASP A 52 -5.18 1.91 0.93
C ASP A 52 -4.53 2.73 -0.20
N GLU A 53 -5.25 2.97 -1.30
CA GLU A 53 -4.78 3.77 -2.43
C GLU A 53 -4.29 5.16 -2.02
N ALA A 54 -4.91 5.80 -1.03
CA ALA A 54 -4.47 7.10 -0.52
C ALA A 54 -3.07 7.05 0.14
N VAL A 55 -2.79 5.99 0.90
CA VAL A 55 -1.49 5.78 1.56
C VAL A 55 -0.42 5.49 0.52
N LEU A 56 -0.79 4.73 -0.51
CA LEU A 56 0.05 4.41 -1.66
C LEU A 56 0.38 5.66 -2.49
N ASP A 57 -0.59 6.55 -2.69
CA ASP A 57 -0.43 7.80 -3.43
C ASP A 57 0.48 8.78 -2.67
N GLU A 58 0.24 8.98 -1.37
CA GLU A 58 1.11 9.76 -0.47
C GLU A 58 2.55 9.20 -0.48
N ALA A 59 2.71 7.89 -0.29
CA ALA A 59 4.01 7.26 -0.28
C ALA A 59 4.70 7.35 -1.65
N LYS A 60 3.98 7.12 -2.76
CA LYS A 60 4.51 7.26 -4.12
C LYS A 60 4.97 8.70 -4.39
N SER A 61 4.18 9.69 -3.99
CA SER A 61 4.54 11.11 -4.11
C SER A 61 5.79 11.44 -3.27
N PHE A 62 5.93 10.81 -2.10
CA PHE A 62 7.09 10.98 -1.23
C PHE A 62 8.37 10.34 -1.80
N PHE A 63 8.27 9.16 -2.43
CA PHE A 63 9.41 8.45 -3.01
C PHE A 63 9.78 8.87 -4.44
N GLY A 64 8.97 9.73 -5.08
CA GLY A 64 9.37 10.49 -6.26
C GLY A 64 9.69 9.65 -7.50
N MET A 65 8.64 9.17 -8.18
CA MET A 65 8.61 9.01 -9.65
C MET A 65 7.23 9.36 -10.22
#